data_AF-D3ACP9-F1
#
_entry.id   AF-D3ACP9-F1
#
_cell.length_a   1.000
_cell.length_b   1.000
_cell.length_c   1.000
_cell.angle_alpha   90.00
_cell.angle_beta   90.00
_cell.angle_gamma   90.00
#
_symmetry.space_group_name_H-M   'P 1'
#
loop_
_entity.id
_entity.type
_entity.pdbx_description
1 polymer ?
#
loop_
_entity_poly.entity_id
_entity_poly.type
_entity_poly.pdbx_seq_one_letter_code
_entity_poly.pdbx_strand_id
1 'polypeptide(L)'
;MDEQKKYEVIKGLSDHPGSSKERAALTLGYTVRHINRMLAGYQKSGKEYFSHGNKGRKPANTIKDETRSVIVDLYRSKYYDANFTHYTELLEKHECISVSPSSVSKILEEEYILSPKVTRA
;
A
#
# COMPACT_ATOMS: atom_id res chain seq x y z
N MET A 1 6.61 -0.15 -12.57
CA MET A 1 7.72 0.70 -13.06
C MET A 1 7.92 1.80 -12.03
N ASP A 2 9.12 1.87 -11.46
CA ASP A 2 9.47 2.74 -10.33
C ASP A 2 9.23 4.24 -10.66
N GLU A 3 8.53 4.95 -9.78
CA GLU A 3 8.30 6.40 -9.87
C GLU A 3 9.62 7.16 -10.01
N GLN A 4 10.65 6.72 -9.28
CA GLN A 4 11.97 7.32 -9.27
C GLN A 4 12.65 7.19 -10.63
N LYS A 5 12.58 6.00 -11.25
CA LYS A 5 13.15 5.76 -12.58
C LYS A 5 12.49 6.64 -13.67
N LYS A 6 11.17 6.87 -13.58
CA LYS A 6 10.48 7.79 -14.50
C LYS A 6 10.97 9.22 -14.33
N TYR A 7 11.09 9.67 -13.08
CA TYR A 7 11.61 11.00 -12.75
C TYR A 7 13.02 11.20 -13.29
N GLU A 8 13.94 10.27 -13.05
CA GLU A 8 15.34 10.40 -13.48
C GLU A 8 15.50 10.51 -14.99
N VAL A 9 14.77 9.69 -15.75
CA VAL A 9 14.83 9.73 -17.23
C VAL A 9 14.26 11.04 -17.75
N ILE A 10 13.13 11.51 -17.22
CA ILE A 10 12.50 12.74 -17.69
C ILE A 10 13.29 13.98 -17.24
N LYS A 11 13.86 13.97 -16.03
CA LYS A 11 14.77 15.01 -15.56
C LYS A 11 15.99 15.11 -16.48
N GLY A 12 16.63 13.98 -16.80
CA GLY A 12 17.78 13.94 -17.71
C GLY A 12 17.47 14.53 -19.08
N LEU A 13 16.28 14.25 -19.63
CA LEU A 13 15.80 14.87 -20.88
C LEU A 13 15.57 16.38 -20.75
N SER A 14 15.06 16.85 -19.61
CA SER A 14 14.82 18.27 -19.37
C SER A 14 16.12 19.06 -19.22
N ASP A 15 17.11 18.49 -18.52
CA ASP A 15 18.40 19.13 -18.26
C ASP A 15 19.29 19.16 -19.52
N HIS A 16 19.07 18.23 -20.45
CA HIS A 16 19.85 18.09 -21.69
C HIS A 16 18.93 18.01 -22.93
N PRO A 17 18.51 19.15 -23.50
CA PRO A 17 17.57 19.21 -24.63
C PRO A 17 18.02 18.47 -25.90
N GLY A 18 19.31 18.18 -26.04
CA GLY A 18 19.87 17.36 -27.14
C GLY A 18 19.69 15.85 -26.97
N SER A 19 19.11 15.40 -25.86
CA SER A 19 18.86 13.98 -25.58
C SER A 19 17.67 13.44 -26.36
N SER A 20 17.81 12.23 -26.93
CA SER A 20 16.75 11.60 -27.74
C SER A 20 15.52 11.19 -26.90
N LYS A 21 14.35 11.68 -27.30
CA LYS A 21 13.04 11.31 -26.72
C LYS A 21 12.68 9.87 -27.05
N GLU A 22 13.16 9.35 -28.17
CA GLU A 22 12.99 7.97 -28.65
C GLU A 22 13.74 7.00 -27.74
N ARG A 23 14.95 7.37 -27.29
CA ARG A 23 15.71 6.57 -26.31
C ARG A 23 14.99 6.49 -24.97
N ALA A 24 14.41 7.59 -24.50
CA ALA A 24 13.61 7.60 -23.27
C ALA A 24 12.32 6.79 -23.40
N ALA A 25 11.65 6.90 -24.55
CA ALA A 25 10.49 6.09 -24.91
C ALA A 25 10.81 4.59 -24.84
N LEU A 26 11.92 4.17 -25.45
CA LEU A 26 12.40 2.78 -25.39
C LEU A 26 12.75 2.35 -23.96
N THR A 27 13.46 3.20 -23.21
CA THR A 27 13.92 2.90 -21.83
C THR A 27 12.75 2.75 -20.85
N LEU A 28 11.71 3.56 -21.00
CA LEU A 28 10.52 3.53 -20.14
C LEU A 28 9.41 2.61 -20.67
N GLY A 29 9.53 2.10 -21.90
CA GLY A 29 8.48 1.30 -22.55
C GLY A 29 7.23 2.12 -22.87
N TYR A 30 7.38 3.41 -23.17
CA TYR A 30 6.29 4.33 -23.44
C TYR A 30 6.40 4.95 -24.82
N THR A 31 5.28 5.45 -25.35
CA THR A 31 5.30 6.22 -26.60
C THR A 31 5.93 7.60 -26.39
N VAL A 32 6.48 8.18 -27.46
CA VAL A 32 7.01 9.56 -27.45
C VAL A 32 5.96 10.58 -26.97
N ARG A 33 4.68 10.35 -27.30
CA ARG A 33 3.56 11.17 -26.79
C ARG A 33 3.50 11.16 -25.25
N HIS A 34 3.70 9.99 -24.63
CA HIS A 34 3.72 9.88 -23.17
C HIS A 34 4.97 10.57 -22.60
N ILE A 35 6.14 10.44 -23.23
CA ILE A 35 7.35 11.20 -22.85
C ILE A 35 7.07 12.71 -22.85
N ASN A 36 6.48 13.25 -23.92
CA ASN A 36 6.11 14.66 -24.00
C ASN A 36 5.10 15.07 -22.91
N ARG A 37 4.11 14.21 -22.60
CA ARG A 37 3.17 14.45 -21.49
C ARG A 37 3.89 14.51 -20.14
N MET A 38 4.85 13.62 -19.90
CA MET A 38 5.64 13.61 -18.67
C MET A 38 6.57 14.83 -18.58
N LEU A 39 7.18 15.26 -19.69
CA LEU A 39 7.97 16.51 -19.74
C LEU A 39 7.12 17.73 -19.41
N ALA A 40 5.92 17.85 -20.01
CA ALA A 40 5.01 18.95 -19.70
C ALA A 40 4.53 18.91 -18.25
N GLY A 41 4.29 17.72 -17.69
CA GLY A 41 3.97 17.54 -16.27
C GLY A 41 5.14 17.94 -15.36
N TYR A 42 6.35 17.53 -15.71
CA TYR A 42 7.57 17.85 -14.99
C TYR A 42 7.85 19.36 -14.97
N GLN A 43 7.62 20.07 -16.08
CA GLN A 43 7.77 21.53 -16.14
C GLN A 43 6.77 22.27 -15.22
N LYS A 44 5.58 21.71 -14.99
CA LYS A 44 4.54 22.33 -14.15
C LYS A 44 4.68 22.01 -12.67
N SER A 45 4.99 20.76 -12.34
CA SER A 45 4.90 20.23 -10.97
C SER A 45 6.19 19.58 -10.49
N GLY A 46 7.26 19.58 -11.28
CA GLY A 46 8.55 19.00 -10.93
C GLY A 46 8.45 17.51 -10.59
N LYS A 47 9.16 17.10 -9.53
CA LYS A 47 9.20 15.70 -9.08
C LYS A 47 7.82 15.16 -8.67
N GLU A 48 6.96 16.02 -8.14
CA GLU A 48 5.62 15.64 -7.64
C GLU A 48 4.72 15.06 -8.72
N TYR A 49 4.94 15.41 -9.99
CA TYR A 49 4.20 14.83 -11.12
C TYR A 49 4.30 13.30 -11.20
N PHE A 50 5.42 12.72 -10.73
CA PHE A 50 5.66 11.28 -10.76
C PHE A 50 5.18 10.57 -9.49
N SER A 51 4.85 11.33 -8.44
CA SER A 51 4.29 10.80 -7.20
C SER A 51 2.87 10.32 -7.45
N HIS A 52 2.53 9.09 -7.06
CA HIS A 52 1.18 8.60 -7.21
C HIS A 52 0.19 9.36 -6.32
N GLY A 53 -0.99 9.72 -6.85
CA GLY A 53 -1.98 10.50 -6.09
C GLY A 53 -2.55 9.79 -4.85
N ASN A 54 -2.44 8.46 -4.78
CA ASN A 54 -2.81 7.69 -3.58
C ASN A 54 -1.62 7.41 -2.66
N LYS A 55 -0.43 7.92 -2.96
CA LYS A 55 0.75 7.74 -2.13
C LYS A 55 0.51 8.37 -0.76
N GLY A 56 0.59 7.57 0.29
CA GLY A 56 0.34 8.00 1.67
C GLY A 56 -1.13 8.15 2.05
N ARG A 57 -2.08 7.93 1.12
CA ARG A 57 -3.52 7.99 1.45
C ARG A 57 -3.99 6.62 1.94
N LYS A 58 -4.50 6.56 3.17
CA LYS A 58 -5.24 5.41 3.69
C LYS A 58 -6.63 5.36 3.01
N PRO A 59 -7.08 4.21 2.45
CA PRO A 59 -8.43 4.04 1.95
C PRO A 59 -9.52 4.34 3.00
N ALA A 60 -10.72 4.76 2.58
CA ALA A 60 -11.80 5.09 3.51
C ALA A 60 -12.29 3.90 4.34
N ASN A 61 -12.11 2.67 3.84
CA ASN A 61 -12.42 1.43 4.53
C ASN A 61 -11.27 0.92 5.42
N THR A 62 -10.24 1.73 5.66
CA THR A 62 -9.16 1.34 6.58
C THR A 62 -9.71 1.23 7.99
N ILE A 63 -9.51 0.07 8.63
CA ILE A 63 -9.86 -0.14 10.04
C ILE A 63 -9.05 0.86 10.88
N LYS A 64 -9.75 1.63 11.73
CA LYS A 64 -9.13 2.64 12.59
C LYS A 64 -8.14 2.00 13.55
N ASP A 65 -7.06 2.72 13.85
CA ASP A 65 -6.00 2.24 14.74
C ASP A 65 -6.53 1.91 16.15
N GLU A 66 -7.55 2.64 16.63
CA GLU A 66 -8.28 2.34 17.88
C GLU A 66 -8.92 0.94 17.86
N THR A 67 -9.66 0.62 16.79
CA THR A 67 -10.30 -0.70 16.63
C THR A 67 -9.26 -1.81 16.52
N ARG A 68 -8.11 -1.54 15.87
CA ARG A 68 -7.00 -2.50 15.81
C ARG A 68 -6.47 -2.81 17.20
N SER A 69 -6.24 -1.79 18.04
CA SER A 69 -5.80 -1.98 19.43
C SER A 69 -6.79 -2.82 20.22
N VAL A 70 -8.09 -2.52 20.13
CA VAL A 70 -9.14 -3.28 20.82
C VAL A 70 -9.13 -4.76 20.39
N ILE A 71 -8.96 -5.04 19.09
CA ILE A 71 -8.86 -6.41 18.58
C ILE A 71 -7.63 -7.13 19.16
N VAL A 72 -6.49 -6.46 19.33
CA VAL A 72 -5.29 -7.08 19.91
C VAL A 72 -5.49 -7.34 21.40
N ASP A 73 -6.03 -6.36 22.12
CA ASP A 73 -6.23 -6.42 23.57
C ASP A 73 -7.25 -7.50 23.97
N LEU A 74 -8.35 -7.63 23.23
CA LEU A 74 -9.36 -8.66 23.43
C LEU A 74 -8.79 -10.07 23.18
N TYR A 75 -7.92 -10.22 22.18
CA TYR A 75 -7.25 -11.50 21.93
C TYR A 75 -6.34 -11.88 23.09
N ARG A 76 -5.53 -10.93 23.59
CA ARG A 76 -4.58 -11.19 24.69
C ARG A 76 -5.26 -11.43 26.04
N SER A 77 -6.39 -10.77 26.30
CA SER A 77 -7.04 -10.77 27.62
C SER A 77 -8.16 -11.79 27.77
N LYS A 78 -8.98 -12.00 26.73
CA LYS A 78 -10.26 -12.71 26.84
C LYS A 78 -10.38 -13.91 25.91
N TYR A 79 -9.84 -13.79 24.69
CA TYR A 79 -10.03 -14.79 23.63
C TYR A 79 -8.72 -15.47 23.22
N TYR A 80 -7.80 -15.58 24.17
CA TYR A 80 -6.52 -16.24 23.97
C TYR A 80 -6.73 -17.67 23.46
N ASP A 81 -5.88 -18.12 22.55
CA ASP A 81 -5.92 -19.45 21.93
C ASP A 81 -7.14 -19.73 21.01
N ALA A 82 -8.01 -18.75 20.80
CA ALA A 82 -8.99 -18.85 19.73
C ALA A 82 -8.29 -18.87 18.37
N ASN A 83 -8.70 -19.78 17.48
CA ASN A 83 -8.32 -19.68 16.07
C ASN A 83 -8.94 -18.40 15.47
N PHE A 84 -8.29 -17.80 14.48
CA PHE A 84 -8.69 -16.47 14.00
C PHE A 84 -10.10 -16.42 13.40
N THR A 85 -10.57 -17.49 12.74
CA THR A 85 -11.96 -17.56 12.25
C THR A 85 -12.93 -17.53 13.42
N HIS A 86 -12.73 -18.37 14.43
CA HIS A 86 -13.57 -18.39 15.62
C HIS A 86 -13.50 -17.07 16.39
N TYR A 87 -12.31 -16.47 16.46
CA TYR A 87 -12.14 -15.18 17.09
C TYR A 87 -12.97 -14.08 16.40
N THR A 88 -13.06 -14.09 15.07
CA THR A 88 -13.92 -13.12 14.36
C THR A 88 -15.41 -13.30 14.65
N GLU A 89 -15.88 -14.54 14.80
CA GLU A 89 -17.26 -14.81 15.23
C GLU A 89 -17.52 -14.28 16.64
N LEU A 90 -16.56 -14.41 17.54
CA LEU A 90 -16.64 -13.91 18.91
C LEU A 90 -16.67 -12.37 18.95
N LEU A 91 -15.84 -11.70 18.14
CA LEU A 91 -15.84 -10.24 17.98
C LEU A 91 -17.19 -9.70 17.51
N GLU A 92 -17.78 -10.34 16.50
CA GLU A 92 -19.09 -9.93 15.98
C GLU A 92 -20.20 -10.17 17.00
N LYS A 93 -20.20 -11.34 17.66
CA LYS A 93 -21.25 -11.76 18.58
C LYS A 93 -21.23 -11.02 19.93
N HIS A 94 -20.05 -10.78 20.49
CA HIS A 94 -19.91 -10.29 21.86
C HIS A 94 -19.45 -8.85 21.98
N GLU A 95 -18.75 -8.34 20.96
CA GLU A 95 -18.11 -7.01 21.00
C GLU A 95 -18.68 -6.06 19.94
N CYS A 96 -19.60 -6.54 19.09
CA CYS A 96 -20.19 -5.81 17.96
C CYS A 96 -19.15 -5.28 16.96
N ILE A 97 -18.01 -5.96 16.83
CA ILE A 97 -16.93 -5.60 15.92
C ILE A 97 -17.00 -6.52 14.71
N SER A 98 -17.51 -6.02 13.57
CA SER A 98 -17.56 -6.76 12.31
C SER A 98 -16.29 -6.51 11.49
N VAL A 99 -15.41 -7.51 11.45
CA VAL A 99 -14.14 -7.50 10.73
C VAL A 99 -13.90 -8.85 10.08
N SER A 100 -13.33 -8.87 8.87
CA SER A 100 -13.07 -10.13 8.18
C SER A 100 -11.98 -10.94 8.89
N PRO A 101 -12.02 -12.29 8.82
CA PRO A 101 -10.93 -13.14 9.34
C PRO A 101 -9.56 -12.75 8.83
N SER A 102 -9.44 -12.45 7.54
CA SER A 102 -8.19 -12.00 6.93
C SER A 102 -7.66 -10.67 7.49
N SER A 103 -8.54 -9.76 7.90
CA SER A 103 -8.13 -8.49 8.50
C SER A 103 -7.64 -8.70 9.92
N VAL A 104 -8.34 -9.56 10.69
CA VAL A 104 -7.93 -9.94 12.04
C VAL A 104 -6.60 -10.67 12.03
N SER A 105 -6.39 -11.62 11.10
CA SER A 105 -5.10 -12.29 10.93
C SER A 105 -3.98 -11.29 10.73
N LYS A 106 -4.13 -10.33 9.79
CA LYS A 106 -3.11 -9.30 9.54
C LYS A 106 -2.83 -8.44 10.76
N ILE A 107 -3.87 -7.98 11.46
CA ILE A 107 -3.73 -7.16 12.67
C ILE A 107 -2.94 -7.91 13.74
N LEU A 108 -3.24 -9.19 13.96
CA LEU A 108 -2.57 -10.01 14.97
C LEU A 108 -1.15 -10.42 14.54
N GLU A 109 -0.93 -10.72 13.26
CA GLU A 109 0.39 -11.03 12.69
C GLU A 109 1.37 -9.86 12.79
N GLU A 110 0.91 -8.62 12.59
CA GLU A 110 1.72 -7.40 12.79
C GLU A 110 2.20 -7.25 14.25
N GLU A 111 1.45 -7.82 15.20
CA GLU A 111 1.79 -7.91 16.63
C GLU A 111 2.51 -9.21 16.99
N TYR A 112 2.99 -9.98 16.00
CA TYR A 112 3.65 -11.28 16.14
C TYR A 112 2.80 -12.34 16.86
N ILE A 113 1.47 -12.21 16.83
CA ILE A 113 0.53 -13.19 17.37
C ILE A 113 0.14 -14.14 16.24
N LEU A 114 0.51 -15.41 16.37
CA LEU A 114 0.18 -16.45 15.40
C LEU A 114 -1.08 -17.21 15.81
N SER A 115 -1.86 -17.63 14.83
CA SER A 115 -3.00 -18.51 15.11
C SER A 115 -2.51 -19.87 15.63
N PRO A 116 -3.18 -20.46 16.63
CA PRO A 116 -2.81 -21.77 17.18
C PRO A 116 -2.82 -22.91 16.14
N LYS A 117 -3.55 -22.73 15.03
CA LYS A 117 -3.64 -23.68 13.92
C LYS A 117 -2.62 -23.43 12.81
N VAL A 118 -1.68 -22.50 12.98
CA VAL A 118 -0.59 -22.30 12.01
C VAL A 118 0.33 -23.51 12.07
N THR A 119 0.18 -24.42 11.12
CA THR A 119 1.16 -25.47 10.87
C THR A 119 2.24 -24.92 9.94
N ARG A 120 3.51 -25.07 10.31
CA ARG A 120 4.64 -24.78 9.41
C ARG A 120 4.45 -25.56 8.10
N ALA A 121 4.56 -24.87 6.98
CA ALA A 121 4.80 -25.50 5.67
C ALA A 121 6.30 -25.66 5.45
#